data_AF-A0A4U8VAT6-F1
#
_entry.id   AF-A0A4U8VAT6-F1
#
_cell.length_a   1.000
_cell.length_b   1.000
_cell.length_c   1.000
_cell.angle_alpha   90.00
_cell.angle_beta   90.00
_cell.angle_gamma   90.00
#
_symmetry.space_group_name_H-M   'P 1'
#
loop_
_entity.id
_entity.type
_entity.pdbx_description
1 polymer ?
#
loop_
_entity_poly.entity_id
_entity_poly.type
_entity_poly.pdbx_seq_one_letter_code
_entity_poly.pdbx_strand_id
1 'polypeptide(L)'
;MDGAGVHVSPPACARHGCHRVAARRRARHSEAPERNSLMLPPVFAALKASPAVTALIGSSPLRAYRHGAAPQAVARPYVTWSAPGGSPENAFDGACADVFRVQVDCWSDTDAGVEALAVAVRAALEPSAHLVAYVADERDFETQRFRISFQFDWILKR
;
A
#
# COMPACT_ATOMS: atom_id res chain seq x y z
N MET A 1 7.76 -69.28 -31.22
CA MET A 1 6.65 -69.20 -32.18
C MET A 1 6.27 -67.73 -32.27
N ASP A 2 7.10 -66.95 -32.96
CA ASP A 2 6.96 -66.56 -34.37
C ASP A 2 6.35 -65.14 -34.40
N GLY A 3 6.88 -64.14 -35.08
CA GLY A 3 7.99 -64.07 -35.99
C GLY A 3 8.18 -62.62 -36.44
N ALA A 4 9.27 -62.39 -37.15
CA ALA A 4 9.72 -61.15 -37.75
C ALA A 4 8.67 -60.46 -38.65
N GLY A 5 8.76 -59.13 -38.77
CA GLY A 5 8.00 -58.38 -39.78
C GLY A 5 8.43 -56.92 -39.86
N VAL A 6 9.62 -56.68 -40.41
CA VAL A 6 10.08 -55.36 -40.86
C VAL A 6 9.24 -54.95 -42.06
N HIS A 7 8.63 -53.76 -42.03
CA HIS A 7 8.13 -53.11 -43.24
C HIS A 7 8.56 -51.65 -43.28
N VAL A 8 9.45 -51.34 -44.21
CA VAL A 8 9.89 -50.00 -44.59
C VAL A 8 9.04 -49.53 -45.77
N SER A 9 8.61 -48.26 -45.77
CA SER A 9 8.15 -47.55 -46.96
C SER A 9 8.36 -46.04 -46.77
N PRO A 10 9.05 -45.34 -47.70
CA PRO A 10 9.17 -43.89 -47.74
C PRO A 10 8.36 -43.32 -48.92
N PRO A 11 8.52 -42.03 -49.29
CA PRO A 11 7.79 -40.90 -48.70
C PRO A 11 6.89 -40.19 -49.74
N ALA A 12 5.88 -39.43 -49.29
CA ALA A 12 5.22 -38.48 -50.18
C ALA A 12 4.69 -37.23 -49.45
N CYS A 13 5.37 -36.13 -49.75
CA CYS A 13 4.79 -34.86 -50.19
C CYS A 13 3.89 -34.06 -49.24
N ALA A 14 4.54 -33.13 -48.54
CA ALA A 14 4.18 -31.72 -48.37
C ALA A 14 2.69 -31.35 -48.45
N ARG A 15 2.12 -30.98 -47.30
CA ARG A 15 1.13 -29.90 -47.25
C ARG A 15 1.61 -28.81 -46.30
N HIS A 16 2.13 -27.77 -46.93
CA HIS A 16 2.25 -26.42 -46.39
C HIS A 16 0.92 -25.99 -45.76
N GLY A 17 0.94 -25.37 -44.58
CA GLY A 17 -0.31 -24.88 -44.01
C GLY A 17 -0.24 -24.25 -42.63
N CYS A 18 0.41 -23.09 -42.55
CA CYS A 18 0.05 -21.99 -41.66
C CYS A 18 0.25 -22.21 -40.14
N HIS A 19 1.45 -21.89 -39.65
CA HIS A 19 1.63 -21.43 -38.29
C HIS A 19 0.81 -20.15 -38.08
N ARG A 20 -0.36 -20.24 -37.46
CA ARG A 20 -1.01 -19.08 -36.84
C ARG A 20 -0.19 -18.69 -35.61
N VAL A 21 0.79 -17.81 -35.81
CA VAL A 21 1.35 -16.99 -34.74
C VAL A 21 0.20 -16.13 -34.22
N ALA A 22 -0.44 -16.60 -33.14
CA ALA A 22 -1.41 -15.80 -32.40
C ALA A 22 -0.64 -14.61 -31.82
N ALA A 23 -0.66 -13.49 -32.54
CA ALA A 23 -0.17 -12.21 -32.06
C ALA A 23 -0.88 -11.93 -30.73
N ARG A 24 -0.14 -12.08 -29.63
CA ARG A 24 -0.54 -11.55 -28.32
C ARG A 24 -0.59 -10.04 -28.49
N ARG A 25 -1.74 -9.51 -28.92
CA ARG A 25 -2.10 -8.12 -28.66
C ARG A 25 -2.05 -8.01 -27.15
N ARG A 26 -0.94 -7.46 -26.62
CA ARG A 26 -0.95 -6.85 -25.30
C ARG A 26 -2.06 -5.82 -25.39
N ALA A 27 -3.22 -6.15 -24.85
CA ALA A 27 -4.20 -5.15 -24.50
C ALA A 27 -3.41 -4.19 -23.61
N ARG A 28 -3.09 -3.01 -24.17
CA ARG A 28 -2.79 -1.85 -23.35
C ARG A 28 -4.06 -1.70 -22.53
N HIS A 29 -4.06 -2.20 -21.29
CA HIS A 29 -4.96 -1.73 -20.28
C HIS A 29 -4.66 -0.23 -20.18
N SER A 30 -5.41 0.57 -20.93
CA SER A 30 -5.53 1.99 -20.68
C SER A 30 -6.38 2.11 -19.43
N GLU A 31 -5.76 1.86 -18.28
CA GLU A 31 -6.30 2.31 -17.02
C GLU A 31 -6.00 3.81 -17.00
N ALA A 32 -6.94 4.59 -17.56
CA ALA A 32 -6.97 6.01 -17.28
C ALA A 32 -7.05 6.12 -15.75
N PRO A 33 -6.05 6.72 -15.08
CA PRO A 33 -6.07 6.74 -13.63
C PRO A 33 -7.32 7.51 -13.23
N GLU A 34 -8.12 6.97 -12.31
CA GLU A 34 -9.09 7.76 -11.57
C GLU A 34 -8.35 9.00 -11.08
N ARG A 35 -8.59 10.14 -11.74
CA ARG A 35 -8.10 11.46 -11.34
C ARG A 35 -8.85 11.81 -10.07
N ASN A 36 -8.46 11.15 -8.99
CA ASN A 36 -9.16 11.24 -7.73
C ASN A 36 -8.82 12.62 -7.17
N SER A 37 -9.81 13.51 -7.18
CA SER A 37 -9.76 14.81 -6.50
C SER A 37 -9.74 14.61 -4.99
N LEU A 38 -8.75 13.86 -4.50
CA LEU A 38 -8.53 13.61 -3.11
C LEU A 38 -7.96 14.90 -2.52
N MET A 39 -8.84 15.66 -1.86
CA MET A 39 -8.46 16.80 -1.04
C MET A 39 -7.42 16.43 0.03
N LEU A 40 -7.31 15.14 0.39
CA LEU A 40 -6.44 14.62 1.45
C LEU A 40 -5.88 13.24 1.09
N PRO A 41 -4.68 12.90 1.61
CA PRO A 41 -4.09 11.58 1.44
C PRO A 41 -5.00 10.47 2.03
N PRO A 42 -5.35 9.40 1.29
CA PRO A 42 -6.19 8.29 1.76
C PRO A 42 -5.50 7.35 2.77
N VAL A 43 -4.91 7.92 3.84
CA VAL A 43 -4.20 7.20 4.91
C VAL A 43 -5.09 6.13 5.55
N PHE A 44 -6.33 6.48 5.89
CA PHE A 44 -7.27 5.53 6.50
C PHE A 44 -7.57 4.34 5.59
N ALA A 45 -7.71 4.57 4.28
CA ALA A 45 -7.96 3.50 3.32
C ALA A 45 -6.74 2.57 3.19
N ALA A 46 -5.52 3.14 3.16
CA ALA A 46 -4.28 2.37 3.14
C ALA A 46 -4.13 1.48 4.39
N LEU A 47 -4.40 2.04 5.58
CA LEU A 47 -4.37 1.27 6.84
C LEU A 47 -5.44 0.17 6.88
N LYS A 48 -6.65 0.46 6.39
CA LYS A 48 -7.75 -0.50 6.32
C LYS A 48 -7.47 -1.66 5.37
N ALA A 49 -6.76 -1.39 4.27
CA ALA A 49 -6.42 -2.38 3.26
C ALA A 49 -5.37 -3.39 3.75
N SER A 50 -4.60 -3.08 4.79
CA SER A 50 -3.55 -3.95 5.32
C SER A 50 -4.09 -4.97 6.33
N PRO A 51 -4.00 -6.29 6.03
CA PRO A 51 -4.40 -7.33 6.98
C PRO A 51 -3.56 -7.31 8.26
N ALA A 52 -2.27 -6.98 8.16
CA ALA A 52 -1.37 -6.91 9.30
C ALA A 52 -1.77 -5.80 10.29
N VAL A 53 -2.18 -4.64 9.77
CA VAL A 53 -2.66 -3.52 10.60
C VAL A 53 -4.01 -3.86 11.22
N THR A 54 -4.97 -4.32 10.41
CA THR A 54 -6.32 -4.65 10.89
C THR A 54 -6.37 -5.79 11.90
N ALA A 55 -5.40 -6.73 11.85
CA ALA A 55 -5.25 -7.76 12.88
C ALA A 55 -4.90 -7.18 14.27
N LEU A 56 -4.13 -6.07 14.31
CA LEU A 56 -3.71 -5.42 15.56
C LEU A 56 -4.73 -4.42 16.07
N ILE A 57 -5.27 -3.57 15.17
CA ILE A 57 -6.13 -2.43 15.54
C ILE A 57 -7.61 -2.65 15.23
N GLY A 58 -7.99 -3.86 14.79
CA GLY A 58 -9.36 -4.23 14.43
C GLY A 58 -9.77 -3.79 13.03
N SER A 59 -10.84 -4.38 12.49
CA SER A 59 -11.38 -4.05 11.16
C SER A 59 -12.75 -3.36 11.19
N SER A 60 -13.51 -3.50 12.29
CA SER A 60 -14.84 -2.90 12.47
C SER A 60 -15.17 -2.67 13.96
N PRO A 61 -14.90 -1.49 14.52
CA PRO A 61 -14.27 -0.33 13.88
C PRO A 61 -12.75 -0.50 13.74
N LEU A 62 -12.18 0.06 12.67
CA LEU A 62 -10.73 0.27 12.55
C LEU A 62 -10.31 1.37 13.52
N ARG A 63 -9.43 1.07 14.49
CA ARG A 63 -8.95 2.04 15.48
C ARG A 63 -7.83 2.93 14.90
N ALA A 64 -8.16 3.66 13.85
CA ALA A 64 -7.31 4.65 13.21
C ALA A 64 -8.04 6.00 13.17
N TYR A 65 -7.55 6.97 13.94
CA TYR A 65 -8.24 8.25 14.18
C TYR A 65 -7.52 9.41 13.51
N ARG A 66 -8.30 10.28 12.85
CA ARG A 66 -7.78 11.48 12.18
C ARG A 66 -7.61 12.63 13.17
N HIS A 67 -6.83 13.64 12.79
CA HIS A 67 -6.55 14.88 13.52
C HIS A 67 -5.61 14.69 14.71
N GLY A 68 -4.80 13.61 14.69
CA GLY A 68 -3.81 13.36 15.73
C GLY A 68 -4.42 13.02 17.10
N ALA A 69 -5.73 12.79 17.18
CA ALA A 69 -6.44 12.59 18.43
C ALA A 69 -7.38 11.37 18.33
N ALA A 70 -7.38 10.55 19.38
CA ALA A 70 -8.32 9.45 19.55
C ALA A 70 -9.36 9.81 20.62
N PRO A 71 -10.60 9.29 20.54
CA PRO A 71 -11.58 9.43 21.62
C PRO A 71 -11.05 8.91 22.97
N GLN A 72 -11.70 9.33 24.05
CA GLN A 72 -11.38 8.82 25.39
C GLN A 72 -11.71 7.33 25.49
N ALA A 73 -10.93 6.60 26.31
CA ALA A 73 -11.13 5.18 26.62
C ALA A 73 -11.12 4.23 25.40
N VAL A 74 -10.39 4.59 24.34
CA VAL A 74 -10.17 3.73 23.18
C VAL A 74 -9.38 2.47 23.53
N ALA A 75 -9.82 1.33 22.98
CA ALA A 75 -9.13 0.05 23.09
C ALA A 75 -7.76 0.10 22.40
N ARG A 76 -6.77 -0.55 22.99
CA ARG A 76 -5.36 -0.51 22.54
C ARG A 76 -4.96 -1.86 21.95
N PRO A 77 -4.06 -1.89 20.96
CA PRO A 77 -3.37 -0.75 20.34
C PRO A 77 -4.25 0.03 19.34
N TYR A 78 -3.85 1.27 19.02
CA TYR A 78 -4.55 2.15 18.06
C TYR A 78 -3.56 3.08 17.33
N VAL A 79 -4.04 3.71 16.25
CA VAL A 79 -3.26 4.67 15.45
C VAL A 79 -3.95 6.04 15.45
N THR A 80 -3.18 7.11 15.55
CA THR A 80 -3.62 8.47 15.21
C THR A 80 -2.85 8.96 13.98
N TRP A 81 -3.50 9.77 13.15
CA TRP A 81 -2.83 10.40 12.02
C TRP A 81 -3.34 11.81 11.78
N SER A 82 -2.47 12.65 11.24
CA SER A 82 -2.80 14.01 10.84
C SER A 82 -2.03 14.38 9.57
N ALA A 83 -2.57 15.31 8.80
CA ALA A 83 -1.88 15.93 7.68
C ALA A 83 -1.81 17.42 7.99
N PRO A 84 -0.83 17.87 8.81
CA PRO A 84 -0.75 19.25 9.28
C PRO A 84 -0.63 20.28 8.15
N GLY A 85 -0.16 19.87 6.98
CA GLY A 85 -0.11 20.72 5.80
C GLY A 85 0.33 19.96 4.54
N GLY A 86 0.20 20.65 3.42
CA GLY A 86 0.70 20.20 2.13
C GLY A 86 1.05 21.39 1.25
N SER A 87 1.83 21.14 0.21
CA SER A 87 2.24 22.12 -0.77
C SER A 87 2.02 21.58 -2.17
N PRO A 88 1.52 22.39 -3.12
CA PRO A 88 1.51 22.00 -4.51
C PRO A 88 2.93 21.93 -5.06
N GLU A 89 3.19 20.93 -5.88
CA GLU A 89 4.39 20.86 -6.73
C GLU A 89 4.11 21.57 -8.05
N ASN A 90 4.92 22.59 -8.36
CA ASN A 90 4.71 23.45 -9.53
C ASN A 90 5.67 23.06 -10.67
N ALA A 91 5.10 22.85 -11.85
CA ALA A 91 5.80 22.76 -13.12
C ALA A 91 5.62 24.05 -13.94
N PHE A 92 6.30 24.13 -15.08
CA PHE A 92 6.28 25.32 -15.94
C PHE A 92 4.87 25.69 -16.45
N ASP A 93 4.00 24.69 -16.61
CA ASP A 93 2.61 24.81 -17.08
C ASP A 93 1.57 24.87 -15.94
N GLY A 94 2.01 24.83 -14.67
CA GLY A 94 1.16 24.91 -13.49
C GLY A 94 1.44 23.83 -12.45
N ALA A 95 0.60 23.76 -11.41
CA ALA A 95 0.73 22.76 -10.36
C ALA A 95 0.39 21.35 -10.88
N CYS A 96 1.35 20.44 -10.82
CA CYS A 96 1.25 19.08 -11.39
C CYS A 96 0.96 17.99 -10.34
N ALA A 97 1.25 18.26 -9.07
CA ALA A 97 0.97 17.35 -7.96
C ALA A 97 0.72 18.14 -6.66
N ASP A 98 0.18 17.46 -5.66
CA ASP A 98 0.11 17.93 -4.28
C ASP A 98 0.95 17.02 -3.38
N VAL A 99 1.85 17.63 -2.62
CA VAL A 99 2.67 16.94 -1.63
C VAL A 99 2.08 17.19 -0.25
N PHE A 100 1.70 16.12 0.46
CA PHE A 100 1.21 16.20 1.83
C PHE A 100 2.20 15.54 2.77
N ARG A 101 2.54 16.23 3.86
CA ARG A 101 3.26 15.61 4.97
C ARG A 101 2.24 15.09 5.97
N VAL A 102 2.23 13.77 6.15
CA VAL A 102 1.34 13.06 7.06
C VAL A 102 2.14 12.59 8.26
N GLN A 103 1.71 12.96 9.46
CA GLN A 103 2.20 12.35 10.68
C GLN A 103 1.30 11.19 11.09
N VAL A 104 1.91 10.06 11.44
CA VAL A 104 1.22 8.85 11.89
C VAL A 104 1.84 8.40 13.21
N ASP A 105 1.04 8.33 14.26
CA ASP A 105 1.48 7.91 15.60
C ASP A 105 0.81 6.58 15.95
N CYS A 106 1.62 5.61 16.37
CA CYS A 106 1.20 4.31 16.84
C CYS A 106 1.20 4.32 18.36
N TRP A 107 0.15 3.79 18.99
CA TRP A 107 -0.04 3.80 20.44
C TRP A 107 -0.31 2.40 20.98
N SER A 108 0.34 2.05 22.08
CA SER A 108 0.16 0.77 22.78
C SER A 108 0.37 0.91 24.30
N ASP A 109 -0.17 -0.05 25.06
CA ASP A 109 0.14 -0.23 26.49
C ASP A 109 1.48 -0.94 26.71
N THR A 110 1.99 -1.62 25.68
CA THR A 110 3.25 -2.39 25.73
C THR A 110 4.21 -1.95 24.65
N ASP A 111 5.50 -1.99 24.98
CA ASP A 111 6.63 -1.68 24.09
C ASP A 111 6.62 -2.55 22.83
N ALA A 112 6.62 -3.88 23.01
CA ALA A 112 6.52 -4.83 21.89
C ALA A 112 5.24 -4.64 21.05
N GLY A 113 4.15 -4.19 21.66
CA GLY A 113 2.90 -3.91 20.96
C GLY A 113 2.97 -2.66 20.08
N VAL A 114 3.66 -1.60 20.55
CA VAL A 114 3.85 -0.40 19.72
C VAL A 114 4.82 -0.68 18.58
N GLU A 115 5.88 -1.46 18.82
CA GLU A 115 6.85 -1.82 17.79
C GLU A 115 6.21 -2.67 16.69
N ALA A 116 5.45 -3.72 17.06
CA ALA A 116 4.74 -4.54 16.10
C ALA A 116 3.74 -3.73 15.26
N LEU A 117 3.01 -2.81 15.89
CA LEU A 117 2.10 -1.91 15.18
C LEU A 117 2.85 -0.96 14.24
N ALA A 118 3.96 -0.38 14.70
CA ALA A 118 4.76 0.56 13.94
C ALA A 118 5.36 -0.08 12.67
N VAL A 119 5.86 -1.32 12.78
CA VAL A 119 6.34 -2.12 11.65
C VAL A 119 5.21 -2.39 10.65
N ALA A 120 4.03 -2.80 11.14
CA ALA A 120 2.88 -3.08 10.27
C ALA A 120 2.36 -1.82 9.55
N VAL A 121 2.31 -0.68 10.24
CA VAL A 121 1.89 0.61 9.70
C VAL A 121 2.87 1.08 8.63
N ARG A 122 4.17 1.01 8.90
CA ARG A 122 5.20 1.38 7.92
C ARG A 122 5.06 0.56 6.63
N ALA A 123 4.97 -0.77 6.75
CA ALA A 123 4.81 -1.65 5.61
C ALA A 123 3.50 -1.39 4.83
N ALA A 124 2.43 -0.98 5.51
CA ALA A 124 1.15 -0.65 4.89
C ALA A 124 1.18 0.67 4.09
N LEU A 125 1.98 1.65 4.54
CA LEU A 125 1.99 3.00 3.96
C LEU A 125 3.08 3.21 2.91
N GLU A 126 4.24 2.55 3.02
CA GLU A 126 5.35 2.71 2.07
C GLU A 126 4.99 2.51 0.57
N PRO A 127 4.06 1.61 0.19
CA PRO A 127 3.68 1.47 -1.23
C PRO A 127 2.99 2.72 -1.82
N SER A 128 2.40 3.56 -0.99
CA SER A 128 1.65 4.76 -1.41
C SER A 128 2.30 6.07 -0.94
N ALA A 129 3.38 5.99 -0.16
CA ALA A 129 3.94 7.12 0.57
C ALA A 129 5.43 6.91 0.87
N HIS A 130 6.17 8.00 1.05
CA HIS A 130 7.59 7.93 1.39
C HIS A 130 7.82 8.27 2.86
N LEU A 131 8.43 7.36 3.62
CA LEU A 131 8.85 7.65 4.99
C LEU A 131 9.98 8.68 4.96
N VAL A 132 9.77 9.82 5.63
CA VAL A 132 10.73 10.93 5.66
C VAL A 132 11.33 11.19 7.04
N ALA A 133 10.67 10.77 8.12
CA ALA A 133 11.22 10.90 9.46
C ALA A 133 10.66 9.87 10.46
N TYR A 134 11.49 9.50 11.41
CA TYR A 134 11.11 8.92 12.69
C TYR A 134 11.01 10.08 13.69
N VAL A 135 9.81 10.41 14.13
CA VAL A 135 9.54 11.63 14.90
C VAL A 135 9.70 11.40 16.40
N ALA A 136 9.22 10.25 16.88
CA ALA A 136 9.25 9.93 18.30
C ALA A 136 9.32 8.42 18.51
N ASP A 137 10.06 8.02 19.53
CA ASP A 137 10.05 6.71 20.15
C ASP A 137 10.11 6.98 21.66
N GLU A 138 8.96 7.08 22.28
CA GLU A 138 8.84 7.57 23.65
C GLU A 138 7.67 6.93 24.39
N ARG A 139 7.66 7.13 25.70
CA ARG A 139 6.52 6.82 26.55
C ARG A 139 5.93 8.12 27.07
N ASP A 140 4.70 8.38 26.68
CA ASP A 140 3.98 9.60 27.07
C ASP A 140 3.74 9.62 28.59
N PHE A 141 4.09 10.72 29.24
CA PHE A 141 4.06 10.81 30.70
C PHE A 141 2.62 10.85 31.25
N GLU A 142 1.70 11.48 30.54
CA GLU A 142 0.32 11.66 31.03
C GLU A 142 -0.51 10.39 30.84
N THR A 143 -0.46 9.81 29.63
CA THR A 143 -1.21 8.60 29.29
C THR A 143 -0.49 7.32 29.67
N GLN A 144 0.80 7.39 30.01
CA GLN A 144 1.69 6.26 30.31
C GLN A 144 1.81 5.24 29.17
N ARG A 145 1.48 5.66 27.93
CA ARG A 145 1.46 4.82 26.72
C ARG A 145 2.75 4.94 25.94
N PHE A 146 3.12 3.85 25.28
CA PHE A 146 4.21 3.85 24.32
C PHE A 146 3.73 4.46 23.00
N ARG A 147 4.58 5.32 22.43
CA ARG A 147 4.34 6.03 21.18
C ARG A 147 5.53 5.88 20.24
N ILE A 148 5.27 5.36 19.05
CA ILE A 148 6.20 5.47 17.91
C ILE A 148 5.52 6.33 16.84
N SER A 149 6.21 7.37 16.40
CA SER A 149 5.68 8.34 15.44
C SER A 149 6.54 8.43 14.19
N PHE A 150 5.87 8.52 13.04
CA PHE A 150 6.46 8.63 11.72
C PHE A 150 5.91 9.83 10.97
N GLN A 151 6.72 10.35 10.05
CA GLN A 151 6.23 11.24 8.99
C GLN A 151 6.41 10.60 7.63
N PHE A 152 5.35 10.68 6.83
CA PHE A 152 5.32 10.23 5.46
C PHE A 152 4.96 11.38 4.52
N ASP A 153 5.64 11.47 3.38
CA ASP A 153 5.26 12.35 2.29
C ASP A 153 4.43 11.58 1.26
N TRP A 154 3.26 12.14 0.93
CA TRP A 154 2.35 11.64 -0.09
C TRP A 154 2.36 12.57 -1.27
N ILE A 155 2.62 12.04 -2.46
CA ILE A 155 2.61 12.81 -3.71
C ILE A 155 1.38 12.40 -4.50
N LEU A 156 0.35 13.25 -4.49
CA LEU A 156 -0.89 13.04 -5.22
C LEU A 156 -0.81 13.78 -6.55
N LYS A 157 -0.77 13.05 -7.67
CA LYS A 157 -0.74 13.65 -9.01
C LYS A 157 -2.09 14.27 -9.36
N ARG A 158 -2.05 15.43 -10.03
CA ARG A 158 -3.24 16.15 -10.52
C ARG A 158 -3.63 15.75 -11.94
#